data_AF-A0A662D7S5-F1
#
_entry.id   AF-A0A662D7S5-F1
#
_cell.length_a   1.000
_cell.length_b   1.000
_cell.length_c   1.000
_cell.angle_alpha   90.00
_cell.angle_beta   90.00
_cell.angle_gamma   90.00
#
_symmetry.space_group_name_H-M   'P 1'
#
loop_
_entity.id
_entity.type
_entity.pdbx_description
1 polymer ?
#
loop_
_entity_poly.entity_id
_entity_poly.type
_entity_poly.pdbx_seq_one_letter_code
_entity_poly.pdbx_strand_id
1 'polypeptide(L)'
;ELEYLDFPQIGTLEAFLTDGLRTLLYTLDIPNLEEKTLRYPGHQKKIKFLQDIGFFEQTEVECGAEKIIPISLTTQLLIKVWSAEACPVDYTVMKIEVVGNRDGQKLKMTYDLVDEYDPVLKLSSMSRTTGYTTAACVNLLKEGILPSTGVIPLEIVGQMDDCYSSILKYLEERNILVREHVEEV
;
A
#
# COMPACT_ATOMS: atom_id res chain seq x y z
N GLU A 1 0.32 -3.98 -17.48
CA GLU A 1 1.47 -4.82 -17.88
C GLU A 1 2.15 -5.33 -16.60
N LEU A 2 2.98 -6.38 -16.68
CA LEU A 2 3.78 -6.83 -15.53
C LEU A 2 5.15 -6.17 -15.63
N GLU A 3 5.51 -5.37 -14.64
CA GLU A 3 6.79 -4.66 -14.56
C GLU A 3 7.65 -5.27 -13.45
N TYR A 4 8.96 -5.05 -13.52
CA TYR A 4 9.89 -5.43 -12.47
C TYR A 4 10.62 -4.18 -11.97
N LEU A 5 10.58 -3.96 -10.67
CA LEU A 5 11.15 -2.82 -10.00
C LEU A 5 12.16 -3.28 -8.95
N ASP A 6 13.36 -2.70 -8.99
CA ASP A 6 14.42 -3.00 -8.03
C ASP A 6 14.40 -2.01 -6.87
N PHE A 7 14.38 -2.56 -5.64
CA PHE A 7 14.46 -1.80 -4.40
C PHE A 7 15.72 -2.22 -3.64
N PRO A 8 16.67 -1.32 -3.34
CA PRO A 8 17.99 -1.69 -2.82
C PRO A 8 17.98 -2.59 -1.57
N GLN A 9 17.01 -2.42 -0.67
CA GLN A 9 16.92 -3.16 0.60
C GLN A 9 15.98 -4.38 0.54
N ILE A 10 15.18 -4.51 -0.52
CA ILE A 10 14.09 -5.49 -0.62
C ILE A 10 14.33 -6.50 -1.75
N GLY A 11 15.06 -6.07 -2.79
CA GLY A 11 15.28 -6.82 -4.02
C GLY A 11 14.29 -6.44 -5.13
N THR A 12 14.23 -7.30 -6.13
CA THR A 12 13.32 -7.13 -7.28
C THR A 12 11.90 -7.53 -6.90
N LEU A 13 10.94 -6.65 -7.17
CA LEU A 13 9.51 -6.90 -7.03
C LEU A 13 8.84 -6.83 -8.40
N GLU A 14 7.85 -7.69 -8.62
CA GLU A 14 6.92 -7.54 -9.73
C GLU A 14 5.83 -6.52 -9.36
N ALA A 15 5.51 -5.63 -10.29
CA ALA A 15 4.50 -4.58 -10.17
C ALA A 15 3.43 -4.77 -11.24
N PHE A 16 2.16 -4.71 -10.83
CA PHE A 16 1.04 -4.81 -11.74
C PHE A 16 -0.12 -3.94 -11.27
N LEU A 17 -0.93 -3.45 -12.22
CA LEU A 17 -2.02 -2.54 -11.96
C LEU A 17 -3.05 -3.13 -10.99
N THR A 18 -3.48 -2.31 -10.03
CA THR A 18 -4.52 -2.64 -9.06
C THR A 18 -5.49 -1.48 -8.86
N ASP A 19 -6.69 -1.80 -8.35
CA ASP A 19 -7.75 -0.82 -8.09
C ASP A 19 -7.65 -0.27 -6.65
N GLY A 20 -6.83 0.77 -6.47
CA GLY A 20 -6.76 1.49 -5.19
C GLY A 20 -6.73 3.03 -5.28
N LEU A 21 -6.72 3.61 -6.49
CA LEU A 21 -6.76 5.07 -6.65
C LEU A 21 -8.01 5.68 -6.02
N ARG A 22 -9.14 4.95 -6.01
CA ARG A 22 -10.38 5.29 -5.29
C ARG A 22 -10.77 6.77 -5.46
N THR A 23 -10.61 7.56 -4.40
CA THR A 23 -11.01 8.97 -4.37
C THR A 23 -10.10 9.88 -5.21
N LEU A 24 -8.82 9.50 -5.39
CA LEU A 24 -7.83 10.26 -6.16
C LEU A 24 -8.27 10.52 -7.61
N LEU A 25 -9.06 9.61 -8.19
CA LEU A 25 -9.56 9.73 -9.56
C LEU A 25 -10.43 10.98 -9.79
N TYR A 26 -10.99 11.56 -8.72
CA TYR A 26 -11.89 12.71 -8.81
C TYR A 26 -11.52 13.86 -7.88
N THR A 27 -10.51 13.69 -7.02
CA THR A 27 -10.01 14.75 -6.13
C THR A 27 -8.76 15.45 -6.68
N LEU A 28 -8.06 14.87 -7.65
CA LEU A 28 -6.88 15.45 -8.30
C LEU A 28 -7.10 15.65 -9.80
N ASP A 29 -6.69 16.81 -10.31
CA ASP A 29 -6.68 17.10 -11.76
C ASP A 29 -5.37 16.63 -12.39
N ILE A 30 -5.20 15.31 -12.47
CA ILE A 30 -4.02 14.66 -13.05
C ILE A 30 -4.48 13.74 -14.20
N PRO A 31 -3.97 13.95 -15.43
CA PRO A 31 -4.48 13.24 -16.60
C PRO A 31 -4.09 11.76 -16.64
N ASN A 32 -2.97 11.38 -15.99
CA ASN A 32 -2.49 10.01 -15.93
C ASN A 32 -2.26 9.62 -14.47
N LEU A 33 -3.05 8.66 -13.98
CA LEU A 33 -2.93 8.11 -12.64
C LEU A 33 -2.86 6.59 -12.75
N GLU A 34 -1.85 6.00 -12.12
CA GLU A 34 -1.66 4.55 -12.05
C GLU A 34 -1.40 4.14 -10.61
N GLU A 35 -2.04 3.07 -10.16
CA GLU A 35 -1.66 2.38 -8.94
C GLU A 35 -1.24 0.95 -9.28
N LYS A 36 -0.12 0.53 -8.69
CA LYS A 36 0.42 -0.81 -8.85
C LYS A 36 0.63 -1.45 -7.49
N THR A 37 0.30 -2.73 -7.40
CA THR A 37 0.64 -3.56 -6.24
C THR A 37 1.98 -4.26 -6.50
N LEU A 38 2.85 -4.23 -5.50
CA LEU A 38 4.16 -4.89 -5.52
C LEU A 38 4.08 -6.28 -4.90
N ARG A 39 4.69 -7.27 -5.54
CA ARG A 39 4.84 -8.64 -5.01
C ARG A 39 6.20 -9.21 -5.36
N TYR A 40 6.63 -10.26 -4.66
CA TYR A 40 7.84 -10.97 -5.06
C TYR A 40 7.64 -11.74 -6.38
N PRO A 41 8.69 -11.85 -7.22
CA PRO A 41 8.59 -12.47 -8.54
C PRO A 41 7.94 -13.85 -8.53
N GLY A 42 6.99 -14.04 -9.43
CA GLY A 42 6.25 -15.29 -9.62
C GLY A 42 4.99 -15.41 -8.76
N HIS A 43 4.69 -14.44 -7.90
CA HIS A 43 3.44 -14.41 -7.14
C HIS A 43 2.22 -14.32 -8.07
N GLN A 44 2.21 -13.37 -9.01
CA GLN A 44 1.11 -13.13 -9.96
C GLN A 44 0.81 -14.39 -10.76
N LYS A 45 1.86 -15.08 -11.24
CA LYS A 45 1.71 -16.33 -11.99
C LYS A 45 1.05 -17.43 -11.15
N LYS A 46 1.43 -17.57 -9.88
CA LYS A 46 0.85 -18.57 -8.96
C LYS A 46 -0.61 -18.26 -8.63
N ILE A 47 -0.93 -17.01 -8.31
CA ILE A 47 -2.30 -16.58 -8.02
C ILE A 47 -3.18 -16.71 -9.27
N LYS A 48 -2.67 -16.31 -10.43
CA LYS A 48 -3.38 -16.46 -11.70
C LYS A 48 -3.64 -17.93 -12.04
N PHE A 49 -2.68 -18.81 -11.81
CA PHE A 49 -2.89 -20.25 -11.99
C PHE A 49 -4.06 -20.75 -11.13
N LEU A 50 -4.09 -20.43 -9.83
CA LEU A 50 -5.20 -20.80 -8.93
C LEU A 50 -6.55 -20.25 -9.41
N GLN A 51 -6.57 -18.99 -9.85
CA GLN A 51 -7.75 -18.38 -10.43
C GLN A 51 -8.23 -19.13 -11.68
N ASP A 52 -7.33 -19.39 -12.63
CA ASP A 52 -7.64 -19.99 -13.93
C ASP A 52 -8.19 -21.43 -13.81
N ILE A 53 -7.84 -22.15 -12.74
CA ILE A 53 -8.35 -23.50 -12.44
C ILE A 53 -9.58 -23.51 -11.50
N GLY A 54 -10.14 -22.34 -11.20
CA GLY A 54 -11.39 -22.21 -10.45
C GLY A 54 -11.28 -22.29 -8.93
N PHE A 55 -10.09 -22.18 -8.34
CA PHE A 55 -9.91 -22.24 -6.88
C PHE A 55 -10.46 -21.00 -6.16
N PHE A 56 -10.81 -19.95 -6.89
CA PHE A 56 -11.42 -18.73 -6.36
C PHE A 56 -12.91 -18.59 -6.71
N GLU A 57 -13.51 -19.62 -7.30
CA GLU A 57 -14.95 -19.61 -7.59
C GLU A 57 -15.77 -19.61 -6.30
N GLN A 58 -16.90 -18.91 -6.35
CA GLN A 58 -17.86 -18.82 -5.24
C GLN A 58 -19.02 -19.81 -5.38
N THR A 59 -19.15 -20.47 -6.53
CA THR A 59 -20.18 -21.48 -6.79
C THR A 59 -19.76 -22.81 -6.20
N GLU A 60 -20.70 -23.51 -5.55
CA GLU A 60 -20.46 -24.86 -5.02
C GLU A 60 -20.09 -25.85 -6.13
N VAL A 61 -19.12 -26.70 -5.84
CA VAL A 61 -18.75 -27.86 -6.66
C VAL A 61 -18.96 -29.14 -5.86
N GLU A 62 -19.37 -30.21 -6.54
CA GLU A 62 -19.50 -31.54 -5.94
C GLU A 62 -18.12 -32.20 -5.84
N CYS A 63 -17.77 -32.65 -4.64
CA CYS A 63 -16.52 -33.36 -4.35
C CYS A 63 -16.87 -34.65 -3.60
N GLY A 64 -17.17 -35.71 -4.37
CA GLY A 64 -17.70 -36.96 -3.80
C GLY A 64 -19.13 -36.75 -3.27
N ALA A 65 -19.34 -36.98 -1.97
CA ALA A 65 -20.63 -36.78 -1.31
C ALA A 65 -20.81 -35.36 -0.72
N GLU A 66 -19.74 -34.56 -0.71
CA GLU A 66 -19.72 -33.23 -0.10
C GLU A 66 -19.82 -32.14 -1.17
N LYS A 67 -20.33 -30.98 -0.75
CA LYS A 67 -20.32 -29.75 -1.55
C LYS A 67 -19.31 -28.77 -0.97
N ILE A 68 -18.47 -28.20 -1.83
CA ILE A 68 -17.40 -27.30 -1.42
C ILE A 68 -17.51 -26.01 -2.23
N ILE A 69 -17.36 -24.87 -1.57
CA ILE A 69 -17.12 -23.58 -2.23
C ILE A 69 -15.59 -23.43 -2.40
N PRO A 70 -15.04 -23.44 -3.62
CA PRO A 70 -13.59 -23.44 -3.85
C PRO A 70 -12.84 -22.33 -3.12
N ILE A 71 -13.33 -21.08 -3.16
CA ILE A 71 -12.66 -19.97 -2.47
C ILE A 71 -12.55 -20.20 -0.95
N SER A 72 -13.56 -20.84 -0.34
CA SER A 72 -13.57 -21.14 1.09
C SER A 72 -12.50 -22.18 1.45
N LEU A 73 -12.38 -23.24 0.63
CA LEU A 73 -11.32 -24.24 0.80
C LEU A 73 -9.94 -23.62 0.60
N THR A 74 -9.75 -22.89 -0.49
CA THR A 74 -8.48 -22.25 -0.82
C THR A 74 -8.03 -21.30 0.27
N THR A 75 -8.94 -20.49 0.82
CA THR A 75 -8.66 -19.59 1.94
C THR A 75 -8.18 -20.35 3.17
N GLN A 76 -8.85 -21.44 3.54
CA GLN A 76 -8.42 -22.26 4.69
C GLN A 76 -7.05 -22.91 4.48
N LEU A 77 -6.74 -23.35 3.26
CA LEU A 77 -5.43 -23.93 2.94
C LEU A 77 -4.33 -22.87 3.01
N LEU A 78 -4.58 -21.67 2.48
CA LEU A 78 -3.62 -20.58 2.46
C LEU A 78 -3.34 -20.00 3.86
N ILE A 79 -4.36 -19.83 4.70
CA ILE A 79 -4.17 -19.35 6.09
C ILE A 79 -3.24 -20.27 6.89
N LYS A 80 -3.31 -21.59 6.68
CA LYS A 80 -2.46 -22.56 7.37
C LYS A 80 -0.97 -22.40 7.04
N VAL A 81 -0.65 -21.92 5.83
CA VAL A 81 0.74 -21.76 5.37
C VAL A 81 1.27 -20.33 5.53
N TRP A 82 0.38 -19.34 5.64
CA TRP A 82 0.72 -17.91 5.76
C TRP A 82 0.48 -17.32 7.16
N SER A 83 0.53 -18.12 8.23
CA SER A 83 0.37 -17.58 9.57
C SER A 83 1.53 -16.66 9.95
N ALA A 84 1.20 -15.51 10.58
CA ALA A 84 2.19 -14.55 11.07
C ALA A 84 3.16 -15.15 12.10
N GLU A 85 2.73 -16.21 12.80
CA GLU A 85 3.57 -16.99 13.72
C GLU A 85 4.74 -17.68 12.99
N ALA A 86 4.57 -18.02 11.70
CA ALA A 86 5.61 -18.66 10.90
C ALA A 86 6.63 -17.67 10.34
N CYS A 87 6.27 -16.39 10.16
CA CYS A 87 7.17 -15.35 9.64
C CYS A 87 6.77 -13.97 10.20
N PRO A 88 7.31 -13.57 11.37
CA PRO A 88 6.95 -12.29 11.97
C PRO A 88 7.55 -11.09 11.22
N VAL A 89 8.58 -11.32 10.40
CA VAL A 89 9.23 -10.27 9.61
C VAL A 89 8.41 -9.97 8.37
N ASP A 90 7.91 -8.74 8.29
CA ASP A 90 7.23 -8.17 7.14
C ASP A 90 7.87 -6.84 6.72
N TYR A 91 7.52 -6.39 5.51
CA TYR A 91 8.01 -5.15 4.92
C TYR A 91 6.84 -4.36 4.33
N THR A 92 6.88 -3.05 4.50
CA THR A 92 6.05 -2.10 3.76
C THR A 92 6.95 -1.32 2.82
N VAL A 93 6.66 -1.41 1.52
CA VAL A 93 7.38 -0.68 0.46
C VAL A 93 6.38 0.16 -0.30
N MET A 94 6.63 1.45 -0.39
CA MET A 94 5.83 2.40 -1.16
C MET A 94 6.77 3.27 -1.99
N LYS A 95 6.42 3.44 -3.26
CA LYS A 95 7.04 4.39 -4.18
C LYS A 95 5.95 5.16 -4.86
N ILE A 96 6.04 6.49 -4.84
CA ILE A 96 5.14 7.40 -5.54
C ILE A 96 6.00 8.23 -6.48
N GLU A 97 5.67 8.21 -7.77
CA GLU A 97 6.36 9.01 -8.79
C GLU A 97 5.40 10.05 -9.36
N VAL A 98 5.77 11.32 -9.27
CA VAL A 98 5.00 12.45 -9.79
C VAL A 98 5.84 13.15 -10.83
N VAL A 99 5.36 13.21 -12.07
CA VAL A 99 6.05 13.88 -13.18
C VAL A 99 5.20 15.06 -13.64
N GLY A 100 5.82 16.25 -13.72
CA GLY A 100 5.11 17.47 -14.07
C GLY A 100 6.06 18.61 -14.45
N ASN A 101 5.47 19.79 -14.70
CA ASN A 101 6.24 21.01 -14.96
C ASN A 101 6.14 21.94 -13.75
N ARG A 102 7.29 22.45 -13.29
CA ARG A 102 7.38 23.49 -12.25
C ARG A 102 8.35 24.56 -12.72
N ASP A 103 7.91 25.83 -12.70
CA ASP A 103 8.72 26.98 -13.12
C ASP A 103 9.36 26.84 -14.52
N GLY A 104 8.65 26.18 -15.45
CA GLY A 104 9.12 25.95 -16.82
C GLY A 104 10.07 24.77 -17.00
N GLN A 105 10.41 24.03 -15.94
CA GLN A 105 11.24 22.83 -15.98
C GLN A 105 10.38 21.59 -15.78
N LYS A 106 10.69 20.52 -16.54
CA LYS A 106 10.06 19.22 -16.36
C LYS A 106 10.80 18.48 -15.25
N LEU A 107 10.08 18.14 -14.18
CA LEU A 107 10.63 17.50 -12.99
C LEU A 107 9.92 16.17 -12.73
N LYS A 108 10.66 15.25 -12.12
CA LYS A 108 10.15 14.04 -11.48
C LYS A 108 10.45 14.10 -10.00
N MET A 109 9.39 13.99 -9.20
CA MET A 109 9.46 13.86 -7.75
C MET A 109 9.13 12.43 -7.39
N THR A 110 9.99 11.81 -6.57
CA THR A 110 9.81 10.44 -6.09
C THR A 110 9.74 10.45 -4.57
N TYR A 111 8.70 9.82 -4.02
CA TYR A 111 8.57 9.56 -2.59
C TYR A 111 8.71 8.08 -2.32
N ASP A 112 9.70 7.70 -1.52
CA ASP A 112 9.98 6.32 -1.14
C ASP A 112 9.76 6.11 0.36
N LEU A 113 9.08 5.04 0.73
CA LEU A 113 8.99 4.52 2.09
C LEU A 113 9.36 3.05 2.08
N VAL A 114 10.30 2.69 2.94
CA VAL A 114 10.64 1.31 3.27
C VAL A 114 10.64 1.20 4.78
N ASP A 115 9.74 0.39 5.30
CA ASP A 115 9.64 0.06 6.73
C ASP A 115 9.67 -1.47 6.88
N GLU A 116 10.18 -1.93 8.01
CA GLU A 116 10.35 -3.34 8.32
C GLU A 116 9.84 -3.65 9.74
N TYR A 117 9.60 -4.92 10.01
CA TYR A 117 9.23 -5.40 11.34
C TYR A 117 10.15 -4.84 12.44
N ASP A 118 9.55 -4.28 13.48
CA ASP A 118 10.27 -3.76 14.64
C ASP A 118 10.41 -4.85 15.71
N PRO A 119 11.63 -5.38 15.95
CA PRO A 119 11.84 -6.46 16.92
C PRO A 119 11.77 -6.00 18.37
N VAL A 120 11.92 -4.71 18.64
CA VAL A 120 11.87 -4.13 20.00
C VAL A 120 10.42 -3.96 20.42
N LEU A 121 9.62 -3.31 19.59
CA LEU A 121 8.19 -3.09 19.84
C LEU A 121 7.33 -4.32 19.50
N LYS A 122 7.90 -5.28 18.76
CA LYS A 122 7.21 -6.46 18.22
C LYS A 122 6.01 -6.10 17.36
N LEU A 123 6.16 -5.04 16.56
CA LEU A 123 5.12 -4.56 15.66
C LEU A 123 5.52 -4.82 14.22
N SER A 124 4.58 -5.38 13.45
CA SER A 124 4.71 -5.54 12.00
C SER A 124 4.83 -4.18 11.31
N SER A 125 5.59 -4.13 10.22
CA SER A 125 5.71 -2.95 9.38
C SER A 125 4.34 -2.45 8.94
N MET A 126 3.46 -3.35 8.50
CA MET A 126 2.09 -3.02 8.10
C MET A 126 1.30 -2.37 9.26
N SER A 127 1.41 -2.91 10.48
CA SER A 127 0.72 -2.34 11.65
C SER A 127 1.25 -0.96 12.04
N ARG A 128 2.56 -0.73 11.89
CA ARG A 128 3.21 0.55 12.18
C ARG A 128 2.76 1.61 11.18
N THR A 129 2.91 1.34 9.89
CA THR A 129 2.58 2.28 8.81
C THR A 129 1.08 2.58 8.75
N THR A 130 0.21 1.60 9.03
CA THR A 130 -1.25 1.81 9.04
C THR A 130 -1.73 2.47 10.34
N GLY A 131 -1.30 1.92 11.48
CA GLY A 131 -1.79 2.31 12.80
C GLY A 131 -1.30 3.70 13.21
N TYR A 132 -0.02 4.00 12.98
CA TYR A 132 0.51 5.33 13.31
C TYR A 132 0.01 6.42 12.39
N THR A 133 -0.22 6.14 11.10
CA THR A 133 -0.87 7.10 10.20
C THR A 133 -2.29 7.43 10.67
N THR A 134 -3.04 6.42 11.11
CA THR A 134 -4.36 6.61 11.71
C THR A 134 -4.28 7.46 12.99
N ALA A 135 -3.33 7.15 13.87
CA ALA A 135 -3.11 7.91 15.11
C ALA A 135 -2.69 9.37 14.85
N ALA A 136 -1.89 9.61 13.80
CA ALA A 136 -1.52 10.95 13.36
C ALA A 136 -2.76 11.76 12.97
N CYS A 137 -3.66 11.17 12.19
CA CYS A 137 -4.92 11.82 11.81
C CYS A 137 -5.82 12.11 13.03
N VAL A 138 -5.86 11.21 14.01
CA VAL A 138 -6.59 11.44 15.27
C VAL A 138 -6.00 12.62 16.05
N ASN A 139 -4.68 12.81 16.03
CA ASN A 139 -4.06 13.97 16.67
C ASN A 139 -4.43 15.29 15.97
N LEU A 140 -4.51 15.31 14.64
CA LEU A 140 -4.98 16.50 13.92
C LEU A 140 -6.39 16.93 14.38
N LEU A 141 -7.28 15.95 14.58
CA LEU A 141 -8.63 16.19 15.11
C LEU A 141 -8.59 16.72 16.55
N LYS A 142 -7.78 16.08 17.41
CA LYS A 142 -7.64 16.46 18.82
C LYS A 142 -7.09 17.88 18.98
N GLU A 143 -6.15 18.28 18.12
CA GLU A 143 -5.48 19.58 18.16
C GLU A 143 -6.29 20.68 17.46
N GLY A 144 -7.40 20.33 16.79
CA GLY A 144 -8.25 21.27 16.08
C GLY A 144 -7.60 21.86 14.82
N ILE A 145 -6.59 21.18 14.26
CA ILE A 145 -5.88 21.61 13.05
C ILE A 145 -6.76 21.36 11.80
N LEU A 146 -7.60 20.33 11.83
CA LEU A 146 -8.46 20.01 10.70
C LEU A 146 -9.58 21.06 10.52
N PRO A 147 -9.65 21.79 9.40
CA PRO A 147 -10.48 22.98 9.27
C PRO A 147 -11.94 22.70 8.90
N SER A 148 -12.28 21.46 8.56
CA SER A 148 -13.61 21.09 8.05
C SER A 148 -14.16 19.83 8.73
N THR A 149 -15.49 19.71 8.70
CA THR A 149 -16.24 18.55 9.19
C THR A 149 -16.85 17.79 8.01
N GLY A 150 -17.09 16.48 8.19
CA GLY A 150 -17.66 15.60 7.18
C GLY A 150 -16.73 14.47 6.78
N VAL A 151 -16.98 13.88 5.61
CA VAL A 151 -16.12 12.83 5.02
C VAL A 151 -15.04 13.52 4.19
N ILE A 152 -13.80 13.49 4.68
CA ILE A 152 -12.67 14.18 4.08
C ILE A 152 -11.62 13.12 3.68
N PRO A 153 -11.40 12.89 2.39
CA PRO A 153 -10.32 12.03 1.90
C PRO A 153 -8.94 12.54 2.33
N LEU A 154 -7.99 11.64 2.55
CA LEU A 154 -6.65 11.98 3.07
C LEU A 154 -5.84 12.84 2.10
N GLU A 155 -6.08 12.74 0.79
CA GLU A 155 -5.44 13.61 -0.19
C GLU A 155 -5.87 15.08 -0.05
N ILE A 156 -7.08 15.35 0.46
CA ILE A 156 -7.52 16.73 0.76
C ILE A 156 -6.84 17.21 2.05
N VAL A 157 -6.69 16.33 3.04
CA VAL A 157 -5.93 16.62 4.27
C VAL A 157 -4.47 16.92 3.93
N GLY A 158 -3.87 16.15 3.02
CA GLY A 158 -2.49 16.30 2.58
C GLY A 158 -2.21 17.58 1.76
N GLN A 159 -3.23 18.24 1.22
CA GLN A 159 -3.08 19.56 0.57
C GLN A 159 -2.92 20.70 1.58
N MET A 160 -3.16 20.46 2.87
CA MET A 160 -3.02 21.45 3.93
C MET A 160 -1.64 21.30 4.57
N ASP A 161 -0.76 22.28 4.37
CA ASP A 161 0.65 22.22 4.80
C ASP A 161 0.82 21.85 6.29
N ASP A 162 0.00 22.43 7.17
CA ASP A 162 0.03 22.15 8.61
C ASP A 162 -0.36 20.70 8.93
N CYS A 163 -1.37 20.15 8.24
CA CYS A 163 -1.81 18.76 8.41
C CYS A 163 -0.75 17.79 7.88
N TYR A 164 -0.27 18.03 6.66
CA TYR A 164 0.77 17.23 6.01
C TYR A 164 2.03 17.16 6.86
N SER A 165 2.56 18.32 7.27
CA SER A 165 3.77 18.42 8.09
C SER A 165 3.61 17.75 9.44
N SER A 166 2.45 17.88 10.09
CA SER A 166 2.15 17.25 11.37
C SER A 166 2.08 15.73 11.28
N ILE A 167 1.49 15.18 10.21
CA ILE A 167 1.45 13.74 9.97
C ILE A 167 2.86 13.19 9.74
N LEU A 168 3.64 13.81 8.84
CA LEU A 168 5.00 13.33 8.54
C LEU A 168 5.91 13.40 9.76
N LYS A 169 5.84 14.49 10.53
CA LYS A 169 6.60 14.61 11.78
C LYS A 169 6.22 13.52 12.79
N TYR A 170 4.93 13.23 12.94
CA TYR A 170 4.46 12.17 13.84
C TYR A 170 5.00 10.78 13.45
N LEU A 171 5.06 10.50 12.14
CA LEU A 171 5.63 9.26 11.60
C LEU A 171 7.15 9.22 11.76
N GLU A 172 7.85 10.33 11.51
CA GLU A 172 9.29 10.46 11.66
C GLU A 172 9.75 10.23 13.12
N GLU A 173 9.02 10.78 14.09
CA GLU A 173 9.25 10.53 15.53
C GLU A 173 9.18 9.03 15.92
N ARG A 174 8.57 8.20 15.07
CA ARG A 174 8.44 6.75 15.21
C ARG A 174 9.33 5.97 14.25
N ASN A 175 10.27 6.66 13.60
CA ASN A 175 11.22 6.11 12.64
C ASN A 175 10.54 5.50 11.39
N ILE A 176 9.38 6.05 10.99
CA ILE A 176 8.77 5.77 9.68
C ILE A 176 9.10 6.94 8.78
N LEU A 177 9.99 6.72 7.82
CA LEU A 177 10.59 7.77 7.01
C LEU A 177 10.06 7.73 5.58
N VAL A 178 9.44 8.82 5.14
CA VAL A 178 9.15 9.08 3.73
C VAL A 178 10.31 9.92 3.19
N ARG A 179 11.04 9.38 2.21
CA ARG A 179 12.18 10.06 1.57
C ARG A 179 11.74 10.68 0.27
N GLU A 180 12.05 11.95 0.09
CA GLU A 180 11.77 12.70 -1.13
C GLU A 180 13.04 12.84 -1.98
N HIS A 181 12.89 12.59 -3.28
CA HIS A 181 13.93 12.76 -4.29
C HIS A 181 13.36 13.55 -5.47
N VAL A 182 14.10 14.57 -5.93
CA VAL A 182 13.68 15.41 -7.07
C VAL A 182 14.77 15.39 -8.13
N GLU A 183 14.40 15.10 -9.37
CA GLU A 183 15.28 15.10 -10.53
C GLU A 183 14.64 15.81 -11.73
N GLU A 184 15.47 16.38 -12.61
CA GLU A 184 15.03 16.96 -13.88
C GLU A 184 14.87 15.85 -14.93
N VAL A 185 13.84 15.97 -15.79
CA VAL A 185 13.44 14.93 -16.78
C VAL A 185 13.69 15.36 -18.21
#